data_AF-A0A2E0SIB2-F1
#
_entry.id   AF-A0A2E0SIB2-F1
#
_cell.length_a   1.000
_cell.length_b   1.000
_cell.length_c   1.000
_cell.angle_alpha   90.00
_cell.angle_beta   90.00
_cell.angle_gamma   90.00
#
_symmetry.space_group_name_H-M   'P 1'
#
loop_
_entity.id
_entity.type
_entity.pdbx_description
1 polymer ?
#
loop_
_entity_poly.entity_id
_entity_poly.type
_entity_poly.pdbx_seq_one_letter_code
_entity_poly.pdbx_strand_id
1 'polypeptide(L)'
;MLDQGDVTDTHGTPAANLPPSLSVKTVVTWLNEGTVTSDDIVIATIEVIDDGVGVNNLSLAGEHSSLFKFSGNRLVLKKGTVLDAQATPRLFVTIRVNDVTVGNEFDDLVDQSVTIVAGNLNVKMFGAVGDGITDDTAALQAALDAAQGRELYIDPGTYLISDSLFVPSNTVITGAGDATVLKFNWRDQFDGPSFHLGNRNRADEQAGDENIELRNFTVVGGDTGDPYGPADHTVTHGISFRKAMNVLVTGVTVRNTSGFGIANTGVINGTYTNNLIENTGRDGITSFPLIQEGNPSVPYYPLDNILIENNTIRNVGDDGIAVHAGTEYSWNLTHPPTNITIRNNVITGRITSHEMSQGRGIALTGVHHATIEGNQIDNTVSTGILLQPWYNYPYDEATSEEIIRTTDIVIINNVIDFAGVAEGLDRLKIGIQVKGSDVIQIKNNIIRDSADRGMDIRNTTKINIVDNTVQSSQGEFGLLVGGGPDYDVIDLTVWGNIIDHWNENGLFIHNAVNVTEGENILNIIER
;
A
#
# COMPACT_ATOMS: atom_id res chain seq x y z
N MET A 1 12.12 51.46 25.26
CA MET A 1 13.35 51.86 25.97
C MET A 1 13.86 50.66 26.74
N LEU A 2 14.81 49.95 26.14
CA LEU A 2 15.69 49.03 26.83
C LEU A 2 17.10 49.54 26.49
N ASP A 3 17.82 49.89 27.54
CA ASP A 3 19.19 50.39 27.51
C ASP A 3 20.12 49.17 27.38
N GLN A 4 20.92 49.11 26.31
CA GLN A 4 22.02 48.16 26.18
C GLN A 4 23.29 48.96 25.95
N GLY A 5 24.22 48.81 26.91
CA GLY A 5 25.41 49.64 27.03
C GLY A 5 26.46 49.38 25.95
N ASP A 6 27.23 50.43 25.70
CA ASP A 6 28.42 50.45 24.84
C ASP A 6 29.38 49.30 25.16
N VAL A 7 29.68 48.49 24.14
CA VAL A 7 30.76 47.49 24.18
C VAL A 7 32.01 48.14 23.56
N THR A 8 33.02 48.45 24.38
CA THR A 8 34.32 48.99 23.92
C THR A 8 35.40 47.91 23.86
N ASP A 9 36.25 47.94 22.84
CA ASP A 9 37.46 47.10 22.77
C ASP A 9 38.59 47.61 23.70
N THR A 10 39.67 46.83 23.82
CA THR A 10 40.79 47.09 24.74
C THR A 10 41.65 48.32 24.40
N HIS A 11 41.26 49.14 23.42
CA HIS A 11 41.94 50.39 23.05
C HIS A 11 41.05 51.64 23.05
N GLY A 12 39.80 51.55 23.52
CA GLY A 12 38.94 52.72 23.72
C GLY A 12 38.44 53.36 22.42
N THR A 13 38.52 52.65 21.30
CA THR A 13 37.83 52.98 20.06
C THR A 13 36.48 52.27 20.02
N PRO A 14 35.37 52.94 19.63
CA PRO A 14 34.11 52.26 19.39
C PRO A 14 34.31 51.12 18.40
N ALA A 15 33.70 49.96 18.64
CA ALA A 15 33.71 48.87 17.67
C ALA A 15 33.21 49.39 16.31
N ALA A 16 33.91 49.02 15.23
CA ALA A 16 33.52 49.45 13.89
C ALA A 16 32.14 48.87 13.58
N ASN A 17 31.17 49.74 13.29
CA ASN A 17 29.82 49.34 12.93
C ASN A 17 29.77 48.93 11.46
N LEU A 18 29.51 47.65 11.19
CA LEU A 18 29.48 47.05 9.87
C LEU A 18 28.03 46.88 9.37
N PRO A 19 27.81 46.93 8.04
CA PRO A 19 26.47 46.75 7.49
C PRO A 19 25.94 45.33 7.78
N PRO A 20 24.70 45.17 8.27
CA PRO A 20 24.08 43.86 8.48
C PRO A 20 23.80 43.13 7.16
N SER A 21 23.67 41.81 7.23
CA SER A 21 23.27 40.96 6.09
C SER A 21 22.10 40.04 6.43
N LEU A 22 21.35 39.62 5.42
CA LEU A 22 20.16 38.77 5.52
C LEU A 22 20.45 37.34 5.06
N SER A 23 20.09 36.38 5.90
CA SER A 23 19.96 34.96 5.55
C SER A 23 18.48 34.57 5.61
N VAL A 24 17.90 34.22 4.46
CA VAL A 24 16.47 33.90 4.34
C VAL A 24 16.31 32.47 3.84
N LYS A 25 15.59 31.64 4.61
CA LYS A 25 15.23 30.28 4.24
C LYS A 25 13.74 30.22 3.92
N THR A 26 13.42 30.12 2.64
CA THR A 26 12.05 29.97 2.15
C THR A 26 11.45 28.65 2.64
N VAL A 27 10.23 28.72 3.15
CA VAL A 27 9.41 27.59 3.65
C VAL A 27 8.28 27.28 2.67
N VAL A 28 7.67 28.30 2.06
CA VAL A 28 6.57 28.15 1.09
C VAL A 28 6.89 28.91 -0.19
N THR A 29 6.91 28.22 -1.32
CA THR A 29 7.16 28.79 -2.65
C THR A 29 5.90 28.96 -3.50
N TRP A 30 4.77 28.36 -3.08
CA TRP A 30 3.49 28.46 -3.80
C TRP A 30 2.27 28.18 -2.90
N LEU A 31 1.09 28.68 -3.29
CA LEU A 31 -0.22 28.46 -2.63
C LEU A 31 -1.31 28.25 -3.69
N ASN A 32 -2.33 27.45 -3.38
CA ASN A 32 -3.55 27.32 -4.18
C ASN A 32 -4.44 28.55 -3.95
N GLU A 33 -5.13 29.06 -4.96
CA GLU A 33 -6.11 30.15 -4.82
C GLU A 33 -7.24 29.81 -3.83
N GLY A 34 -7.57 28.53 -3.67
CA GLY A 34 -8.49 28.00 -2.65
C GLY A 34 -7.88 27.79 -1.27
N THR A 35 -6.61 28.16 -1.02
CA THR A 35 -5.98 27.98 0.29
C THR A 35 -6.72 28.78 1.34
N VAL A 36 -7.13 28.13 2.43
CA VAL A 36 -7.74 28.79 3.58
C VAL A 36 -6.68 29.63 4.29
N THR A 37 -6.83 30.96 4.26
CA THR A 37 -5.94 31.92 4.92
C THR A 37 -6.52 32.38 6.27
N SER A 38 -7.24 31.54 7.02
CA SER A 38 -7.80 31.93 8.33
C SER A 38 -6.73 32.32 9.35
N ASP A 39 -5.53 31.77 9.20
CA ASP A 39 -4.33 32.06 9.98
C ASP A 39 -3.18 32.57 9.11
N ASP A 40 -2.15 33.15 9.74
CA ASP A 40 -0.96 33.61 9.02
C ASP A 40 -0.17 32.41 8.50
N ILE A 41 0.33 32.48 7.26
CA ILE A 41 1.11 31.40 6.63
C ILE A 41 2.58 31.79 6.67
N VAL A 42 3.44 30.93 7.23
CA VAL A 42 4.89 31.17 7.26
C VAL A 42 5.49 30.94 5.88
N ILE A 43 6.08 31.98 5.31
CA ILE A 43 6.66 31.97 3.96
C ILE A 43 8.15 31.72 4.01
N ALA A 44 8.85 32.33 4.97
CA ALA A 44 10.29 32.15 5.16
C ALA A 44 10.70 32.42 6.61
N THR A 45 11.81 31.83 7.04
CA THR A 45 12.54 32.27 8.25
C THR A 45 13.65 33.22 7.87
N ILE A 46 13.92 34.20 8.74
CA ILE A 46 14.86 35.29 8.52
C ILE A 46 15.89 35.27 9.65
N GLU A 47 17.16 35.37 9.28
CA GLU A 47 18.27 35.60 10.19
C GLU A 47 18.99 36.88 9.74
N VAL A 48 19.24 37.79 10.69
CA VAL A 48 20.04 38.99 10.48
C VAL A 48 21.40 38.72 11.08
N ILE A 49 22.43 38.76 10.24
CA ILE A 49 23.83 38.55 10.65
C ILE A 49 24.46 39.93 10.74
N ASP A 50 24.93 40.27 11.93
CA ASP A 50 25.38 41.60 12.29
C ASP A 50 26.50 41.52 13.35
N ASP A 51 27.29 42.59 13.49
CA ASP A 51 28.38 42.65 14.47
C ASP A 51 27.91 43.03 15.89
N GLY A 52 26.63 43.35 16.06
CA GLY A 52 26.00 43.70 17.32
C GLY A 52 26.09 45.19 17.66
N VAL A 53 26.56 46.03 16.74
CA VAL A 53 26.61 47.49 16.85
C VAL A 53 25.50 48.08 15.97
N GLY A 54 24.87 49.18 16.41
CA GLY A 54 23.79 49.81 15.65
C GLY A 54 22.41 49.17 15.86
N VAL A 55 21.43 49.55 15.04
CA VAL A 55 20.03 49.11 15.15
C VAL A 55 19.51 48.63 13.80
N ASN A 56 19.40 47.31 13.68
CA ASN A 56 18.89 46.62 12.49
C ASN A 56 17.37 46.78 12.33
N ASN A 57 16.95 47.64 11.41
CA ASN A 57 15.54 47.84 11.08
C ASN A 57 15.13 47.01 9.87
N LEU A 58 14.26 46.03 10.10
CA LEU A 58 13.63 45.26 9.03
C LEU A 58 12.45 46.02 8.42
N SER A 59 12.36 45.99 7.10
CA SER A 59 11.22 46.53 6.34
C SER A 59 10.84 45.63 5.17
N LEU A 60 9.58 45.74 4.74
CA LEU A 60 9.06 45.04 3.57
C LEU A 60 8.82 46.04 2.44
N ALA A 61 9.18 45.64 1.23
CA ALA A 61 8.95 46.40 0.01
C ALA A 61 8.50 45.49 -1.14
N GLY A 62 8.20 46.09 -2.28
CA GLY A 62 7.69 45.38 -3.45
C GLY A 62 6.17 45.43 -3.56
N GLU A 63 5.69 45.00 -4.73
CA GLU A 63 4.31 45.14 -5.19
C GLU A 63 3.28 44.59 -4.19
N HIS A 64 3.58 43.44 -3.60
CA HIS A 64 2.65 42.73 -2.72
C HIS A 64 3.02 42.83 -1.24
N SER A 65 3.96 43.72 -0.86
CA SER A 65 4.45 43.87 0.52
C SER A 65 3.34 44.07 1.56
N SER A 66 2.23 44.72 1.19
CA SER A 66 1.07 44.91 2.06
C SER A 66 0.38 43.61 2.48
N LEU A 67 0.55 42.51 1.74
CA LEU A 67 0.01 41.18 2.07
C LEU A 67 0.89 40.40 3.06
N PHE A 68 2.10 40.87 3.33
CA PHE A 68 3.04 40.20 4.24
C PHE A 68 3.28 41.01 5.51
N LYS A 69 3.76 40.34 6.55
CA LYS A 69 4.27 40.97 7.78
C LYS A 69 5.39 40.14 8.38
N PHE A 70 6.14 40.74 9.31
CA PHE A 70 7.02 39.98 10.18
C PHE A 70 6.24 39.41 11.37
N SER A 71 6.60 38.21 11.80
CA SER A 71 6.10 37.56 13.02
C SER A 71 7.27 36.91 13.76
N GLY A 72 7.98 37.70 14.57
CA GLY A 72 9.30 37.33 15.08
C GLY A 72 10.31 37.29 13.93
N ASN A 73 11.11 36.23 13.87
CA ASN A 73 12.11 35.98 12.82
C ASN A 73 11.51 35.33 11.56
N ARG A 74 10.24 35.59 11.24
CA ARG A 74 9.52 34.94 10.13
C ARG A 74 8.86 35.98 9.23
N LEU A 75 8.98 35.79 7.93
CA LEU A 75 8.10 36.40 6.94
C LEU A 75 6.82 35.57 6.89
N VAL A 76 5.67 36.20 7.12
CA VAL A 76 4.37 35.53 7.02
C VAL A 76 3.47 36.24 6.01
N LEU A 77 2.69 35.47 5.25
CA LEU A 77 1.54 35.96 4.51
C LEU A 77 0.41 36.19 5.52
N LYS A 78 -0.21 37.37 5.48
CA LYS A 78 -1.25 37.76 6.43
C LYS A 78 -2.46 36.86 6.30
N LYS A 79 -3.04 36.48 7.44
CA LYS A 79 -4.38 35.90 7.47
C LYS A 79 -5.40 36.79 6.75
N GLY A 80 -6.36 36.17 6.07
CA GLY A 80 -7.39 36.82 5.26
C GLY A 80 -6.89 37.27 3.89
N THR A 81 -5.65 36.94 3.50
CA THR A 81 -5.19 37.21 2.13
C THR A 81 -6.05 36.43 1.15
N VAL A 82 -6.68 37.15 0.22
CA VAL A 82 -7.40 36.55 -0.91
C VAL A 82 -6.38 36.15 -1.97
N LEU A 83 -6.41 34.89 -2.37
CA LEU A 83 -5.54 34.35 -3.39
C LEU A 83 -6.35 34.16 -4.67
N ASP A 84 -5.79 34.61 -5.79
CA ASP A 84 -6.42 34.54 -7.09
C ASP A 84 -5.32 34.27 -8.11
N ALA A 85 -5.30 33.06 -8.66
CA ALA A 85 -4.24 32.66 -9.59
C ALA A 85 -4.36 33.35 -10.94
N GLN A 86 -5.54 33.91 -11.27
CA GLN A 86 -5.82 34.52 -12.56
C GLN A 86 -5.48 36.01 -12.51
N ALA A 87 -5.82 36.68 -11.41
CA ALA A 87 -5.53 38.08 -11.19
C ALA A 87 -4.09 38.32 -10.69
N THR A 88 -3.59 37.45 -9.80
CA THR A 88 -2.28 37.61 -9.16
C THR A 88 -1.55 36.27 -9.05
N PRO A 89 -1.04 35.71 -10.17
CA PRO A 89 -0.40 34.39 -10.21
C PRO A 89 0.91 34.31 -9.41
N ARG A 90 1.48 35.45 -8.99
CA ARG A 90 2.67 35.51 -8.13
C ARG A 90 2.60 36.70 -7.19
N LEU A 91 2.86 36.45 -5.91
CA LEU A 91 3.07 37.48 -4.89
C LEU A 91 4.57 37.74 -4.77
N PHE A 92 4.97 39.00 -4.80
CA PHE A 92 6.37 39.44 -4.70
C PHE A 92 6.55 40.33 -3.47
N VAL A 93 7.57 40.04 -2.67
CA VAL A 93 7.95 40.85 -1.52
C VAL A 93 9.47 40.84 -1.35
N THR A 94 10.03 42.01 -1.09
CA THR A 94 11.45 42.20 -0.76
C THR A 94 11.57 42.41 0.75
N ILE A 95 12.38 41.60 1.41
CA ILE A 95 12.82 41.83 2.79
C ILE A 95 14.05 42.74 2.71
N ARG A 96 14.09 43.81 3.51
CA ARG A 96 15.23 44.72 3.60
C ARG A 96 15.67 44.86 5.04
N VAL A 97 16.97 44.98 5.27
CA VAL A 97 17.56 45.39 6.55
C VAL A 97 18.33 46.68 6.36
N ASN A 98 18.19 47.59 7.33
CA ASN A 98 18.96 48.82 7.39
C ASN A 98 19.40 49.06 8.83
N ASP A 99 20.70 49.09 9.06
CA ASP A 99 21.23 49.76 10.23
C ASP A 99 21.32 51.26 9.95
N VAL A 100 20.51 52.04 10.66
CA VAL A 100 20.43 53.51 10.48
C VAL A 100 21.72 54.24 10.81
N THR A 101 22.66 53.56 11.48
CA THR A 101 23.99 54.09 11.79
C THR A 101 25.07 53.70 10.79
N VAL A 102 24.74 52.90 9.75
CA VAL A 102 25.63 52.51 8.64
C VAL A 102 24.96 52.85 7.30
N GLY A 103 25.64 53.60 6.44
CA GLY A 103 25.10 53.93 5.11
C GLY A 103 23.89 54.89 5.14
N ASN A 104 23.15 54.99 4.03
CA ASN A 104 22.07 55.98 3.87
C ASN A 104 20.72 55.45 3.37
N GLU A 105 20.55 54.15 3.08
CA GLU A 105 19.25 53.64 2.61
C GLU A 105 18.91 52.21 3.09
N PHE A 106 19.67 51.18 2.65
CA PHE A 106 19.53 49.78 3.08
C PHE A 106 20.89 49.07 2.92
N ASP A 107 21.17 48.11 3.80
CA ASP A 107 22.43 47.39 3.82
C ASP A 107 22.36 46.05 3.09
N ASP A 108 21.22 45.36 3.18
CA ASP A 108 20.97 44.13 2.44
C ASP A 108 19.48 43.96 2.13
N LEU A 109 19.19 43.20 1.07
CA LEU A 109 17.85 42.86 0.64
C LEU A 109 17.77 41.45 0.07
N VAL A 110 16.63 40.80 0.28
CA VAL A 110 16.33 39.49 -0.30
C VAL A 110 14.91 39.50 -0.85
N ASP A 111 14.79 39.23 -2.14
CA ASP A 111 13.50 39.04 -2.80
C ASP A 111 12.93 37.65 -2.49
N GLN A 112 11.62 37.62 -2.24
CA GLN A 112 10.83 36.41 -2.05
C GLN A 112 9.63 36.46 -2.99
N SER A 113 9.21 35.28 -3.45
CA SER A 113 7.98 35.16 -4.22
C SER A 113 7.21 33.91 -3.84
N VAL A 114 5.87 34.00 -3.92
CA VAL A 114 4.95 32.90 -3.72
C VAL A 114 4.08 32.79 -4.96
N THR A 115 4.13 31.66 -5.67
CA THR A 115 3.28 31.41 -6.84
C THR A 115 1.87 31.06 -6.39
N ILE A 116 0.84 31.68 -6.98
CA ILE A 116 -0.56 31.33 -6.73
C ILE A 116 -1.06 30.47 -7.89
N VAL A 117 -1.56 29.28 -7.59
CA VAL A 117 -2.03 28.32 -8.59
C VAL A 117 -3.53 28.15 -8.53
N ALA A 118 -4.17 28.02 -9.70
CA ALA A 118 -5.61 27.81 -9.81
C ALA A 118 -5.92 26.34 -9.54
N GLY A 119 -6.89 26.06 -8.68
CA GLY A 119 -7.32 24.69 -8.37
C GLY A 119 -6.22 23.80 -7.78
N ASN A 120 -6.49 22.50 -7.71
CA ASN A 120 -5.58 21.49 -7.17
C ASN A 120 -4.22 21.50 -7.88
N LEU A 121 -3.17 21.09 -7.16
CA LEU A 121 -1.84 20.92 -7.76
C LEU A 121 -1.97 19.98 -8.96
N ASN A 122 -1.43 20.38 -10.10
CA ASN A 122 -1.60 19.62 -11.33
C ASN A 122 -0.23 19.25 -11.92
N VAL A 123 -0.09 18.01 -12.39
CA VAL A 123 1.16 17.50 -12.96
C VAL A 123 1.70 18.34 -14.13
N LYS A 124 0.83 18.96 -14.94
CA LYS A 124 1.21 19.82 -16.08
C LYS A 124 1.96 21.07 -15.65
N MET A 125 1.75 21.55 -14.41
CA MET A 125 2.49 22.68 -13.84
C MET A 125 4.00 22.37 -13.70
N PHE A 126 4.36 21.09 -13.70
CA PHE A 126 5.74 20.60 -13.61
C PHE A 126 6.32 20.17 -14.97
N GLY A 127 5.57 20.41 -16.06
CA GLY A 127 6.03 20.14 -17.43
C GLY A 127 5.70 18.75 -17.96
N ALA A 128 4.89 17.95 -17.26
CA ALA A 128 4.47 16.65 -17.77
C ALA A 128 3.59 16.80 -19.02
N VAL A 129 3.81 16.01 -20.06
CA VAL A 129 3.16 16.13 -21.36
C VAL A 129 2.01 15.14 -21.53
N GLY A 130 2.13 13.90 -21.05
CA GLY A 130 1.05 12.90 -21.06
C GLY A 130 0.64 12.42 -22.46
N ASP A 131 1.56 12.42 -23.43
CA ASP A 131 1.34 12.02 -24.83
C ASP A 131 1.71 10.55 -25.13
N GLY A 132 2.21 9.82 -24.13
CA GLY A 132 2.67 8.43 -24.21
C GLY A 132 4.04 8.25 -24.88
N ILE A 133 4.74 9.35 -25.20
CA ILE A 133 6.01 9.37 -25.92
C ILE A 133 7.08 10.11 -25.11
N THR A 134 6.73 11.29 -24.59
CA THR A 134 7.61 12.11 -23.76
C THR A 134 7.80 11.42 -22.41
N ASP A 135 9.06 11.28 -21.98
CA ASP A 135 9.37 10.79 -20.65
C ASP A 135 8.99 11.84 -19.60
N ASP A 136 7.92 11.56 -18.87
CA ASP A 136 7.31 12.43 -17.87
C ASP A 136 7.84 12.19 -16.46
N THR A 137 8.79 11.27 -16.27
CA THR A 137 9.26 10.82 -14.95
C THR A 137 9.70 11.97 -14.06
N ALA A 138 10.57 12.85 -14.56
CA ALA A 138 11.10 13.97 -13.78
C ALA A 138 10.00 14.98 -13.40
N ALA A 139 9.07 15.25 -14.31
CA ALA A 139 7.96 16.16 -14.06
C ALA A 139 6.96 15.58 -13.05
N LEU A 140 6.63 14.28 -13.18
CA LEU A 140 5.80 13.54 -12.23
C LEU A 140 6.43 13.52 -10.84
N GLN A 141 7.73 13.19 -10.73
CA GLN A 141 8.40 13.17 -9.44
C GLN A 141 8.44 14.56 -8.80
N ALA A 142 8.73 15.61 -9.57
CA ALA A 142 8.69 16.98 -9.05
C ALA A 142 7.28 17.39 -8.57
N ALA A 143 6.23 16.95 -9.28
CA ALA A 143 4.85 17.18 -8.88
C ALA A 143 4.51 16.44 -7.58
N LEU A 144 4.90 15.17 -7.45
CA LEU A 144 4.77 14.39 -6.22
C LEU A 144 5.52 15.04 -5.07
N ASP A 145 6.70 15.57 -5.32
CA ASP A 145 7.50 16.22 -4.30
C ASP A 145 6.85 17.49 -3.76
N ALA A 146 6.23 18.27 -4.64
CA ALA A 146 5.45 19.44 -4.27
C ALA A 146 4.09 19.10 -3.65
N ALA A 147 3.59 17.87 -3.83
CA ALA A 147 2.28 17.43 -3.34
C ALA A 147 2.27 17.06 -1.85
N GLN A 148 3.42 16.99 -1.19
CA GLN A 148 3.50 16.67 0.24
C GLN A 148 2.58 17.59 1.06
N GLY A 149 1.64 16.99 1.79
CA GLY A 149 0.63 17.69 2.59
C GLY A 149 -0.64 18.09 1.84
N ARG A 150 -0.86 17.61 0.61
CA ARG A 150 -2.03 17.95 -0.23
C ARG A 150 -2.30 16.95 -1.34
N GLU A 151 -3.30 17.28 -2.16
CA GLU A 151 -3.70 16.51 -3.33
C GLU A 151 -2.94 16.96 -4.59
N LEU A 152 -2.41 15.99 -5.34
CA LEU A 152 -1.95 16.10 -6.72
C LEU A 152 -3.00 15.51 -7.65
N TYR A 153 -3.46 16.33 -8.58
CA TYR A 153 -4.29 15.90 -9.71
C TYR A 153 -3.41 15.60 -10.93
N ILE A 154 -3.63 14.45 -11.56
CA ILE A 154 -2.96 14.04 -12.79
C ILE A 154 -4.02 14.04 -13.90
N ASP A 155 -3.92 15.00 -14.82
CA ASP A 155 -4.84 15.14 -15.96
C ASP A 155 -4.95 13.84 -16.78
N PRO A 156 -6.04 13.69 -17.59
CA PRO A 156 -6.09 12.69 -18.63
C PRO A 156 -4.86 12.74 -19.54
N GLY A 157 -4.30 11.56 -19.84
CA GLY A 157 -3.10 11.41 -20.64
C GLY A 157 -2.42 10.07 -20.37
N THR A 158 -1.47 9.72 -21.24
CA THR A 158 -0.55 8.60 -20.99
C THR A 158 0.82 9.17 -20.67
N TYR A 159 1.27 8.98 -19.44
CA TYR A 159 2.53 9.51 -18.95
C TYR A 159 3.56 8.38 -18.99
N LEU A 160 4.51 8.49 -19.91
CA LEU A 160 5.60 7.51 -20.00
C LEU A 160 6.56 7.76 -18.85
N ILE A 161 6.89 6.70 -18.11
CA ILE A 161 7.86 6.74 -17.01
C ILE A 161 9.02 5.78 -17.31
N SER A 162 10.22 6.22 -16.95
CA SER A 162 11.50 5.53 -17.14
C SER A 162 12.13 5.09 -15.81
N ASP A 163 11.55 5.48 -14.68
CA ASP A 163 11.98 5.08 -13.33
C ASP A 163 10.79 5.07 -12.34
N SER A 164 11.02 4.51 -11.16
CA SER A 164 10.06 4.47 -10.04
C SER A 164 9.60 5.86 -9.61
N LEU A 165 8.38 5.93 -9.08
CA LEU A 165 7.79 7.17 -8.57
C LEU A 165 7.58 7.07 -7.06
N PHE A 166 8.05 8.09 -6.34
CA PHE A 166 8.12 8.13 -4.89
C PHE A 166 7.14 9.15 -4.31
N VAL A 167 6.14 8.66 -3.59
CA VAL A 167 5.05 9.44 -3.01
C VAL A 167 5.40 9.83 -1.56
N PRO A 168 5.48 11.13 -1.21
CA PRO A 168 5.72 11.55 0.16
C PRO A 168 4.52 11.27 1.07
N SER A 169 4.78 11.24 2.38
CA SER A 169 3.73 11.28 3.41
C SER A 169 2.73 12.43 3.20
N ASN A 170 1.49 12.24 3.66
CA ASN A 170 0.41 13.22 3.59
C ASN A 170 0.05 13.64 2.15
N THR A 171 0.03 12.69 1.23
CA THR A 171 -0.18 12.97 -0.20
C THR A 171 -1.38 12.19 -0.71
N VAL A 172 -2.28 12.90 -1.39
CA VAL A 172 -3.35 12.29 -2.17
C VAL A 172 -3.00 12.44 -3.65
N ILE A 173 -3.07 11.36 -4.42
CA ILE A 173 -2.95 11.39 -5.88
C ILE A 173 -4.31 11.03 -6.45
N THR A 174 -4.86 11.91 -7.30
CA THR A 174 -6.13 11.67 -7.99
C THR A 174 -5.95 11.81 -9.50
N GLY A 175 -6.38 10.81 -10.26
CA GLY A 175 -6.51 10.89 -11.72
C GLY A 175 -7.95 11.02 -12.19
N ALA A 176 -8.15 10.88 -13.50
CA ALA A 176 -9.43 10.91 -14.19
C ALA A 176 -9.96 9.50 -14.56
N GLY A 177 -9.69 8.50 -13.72
CA GLY A 177 -9.97 7.08 -13.98
C GLY A 177 -9.04 6.51 -15.05
N ASP A 178 -9.56 5.65 -15.92
CA ASP A 178 -8.78 5.00 -17.00
C ASP A 178 -8.20 5.99 -18.02
N ALA A 179 -8.65 7.25 -18.02
CA ALA A 179 -8.11 8.28 -18.88
C ALA A 179 -6.73 8.80 -18.42
N THR A 180 -6.35 8.57 -17.15
CA THR A 180 -5.04 8.91 -16.59
C THR A 180 -4.20 7.63 -16.48
N VAL A 181 -3.15 7.51 -17.29
CA VAL A 181 -2.34 6.30 -17.38
C VAL A 181 -0.88 6.62 -17.05
N LEU A 182 -0.34 6.02 -16.00
CA LEU A 182 1.09 6.00 -15.70
C LEU A 182 1.66 4.72 -16.30
N LYS A 183 2.59 4.85 -17.26
CA LYS A 183 3.05 3.72 -18.08
C LYS A 183 4.55 3.57 -18.07
N PHE A 184 5.05 2.40 -17.70
CA PHE A 184 6.42 1.97 -17.98
C PHE A 184 6.42 0.89 -19.05
N ASN A 185 7.52 0.78 -19.83
CA ASN A 185 7.55 -0.06 -21.04
C ASN A 185 8.42 -1.32 -20.93
N TRP A 186 9.21 -1.48 -19.86
CA TRP A 186 10.05 -2.66 -19.69
C TRP A 186 9.33 -3.74 -18.88
N ARG A 187 9.74 -4.97 -19.12
CA ARG A 187 9.12 -6.17 -18.58
C ARG A 187 9.56 -6.43 -17.14
N ASP A 188 10.87 -6.48 -16.95
CA ASP A 188 11.54 -6.89 -15.72
C ASP A 188 12.89 -6.16 -15.56
N GLN A 189 13.66 -6.49 -14.53
CA GLN A 189 14.92 -5.84 -14.21
C GLN A 189 16.08 -6.21 -15.16
N PHE A 190 15.88 -7.12 -16.11
CA PHE A 190 16.84 -7.33 -17.21
C PHE A 190 16.62 -6.32 -18.34
N ASP A 191 15.36 -5.95 -18.58
CA ASP A 191 14.97 -5.02 -19.64
C ASP A 191 15.03 -3.54 -19.19
N GLY A 192 14.96 -3.27 -17.89
CA GLY A 192 14.97 -1.92 -17.31
C GLY A 192 15.28 -1.89 -15.81
N PRO A 193 15.13 -0.74 -15.13
CA PRO A 193 15.34 -0.65 -13.69
C PRO A 193 14.25 -1.37 -12.88
N SER A 194 14.44 -1.54 -11.58
CA SER A 194 13.33 -1.94 -10.71
C SER A 194 12.24 -0.86 -10.74
N PHE A 195 10.97 -1.25 -10.85
CA PHE A 195 9.84 -0.32 -10.87
C PHE A 195 8.88 -0.56 -9.71
N HIS A 196 8.40 0.55 -9.15
CA HIS A 196 7.22 0.63 -8.30
C HIS A 196 6.71 2.08 -8.24
N LEU A 197 5.39 2.25 -8.17
CA LEU A 197 4.79 3.44 -7.55
C LEU A 197 4.65 3.16 -6.05
N GLY A 198 5.32 3.94 -5.20
CA GLY A 198 5.37 3.63 -3.77
C GLY A 198 5.77 4.81 -2.90
N ASN A 199 5.77 4.60 -1.58
CA ASN A 199 6.12 5.64 -0.64
C ASN A 199 7.61 6.02 -0.68
N ARG A 200 7.92 7.31 -0.48
CA ARG A 200 9.26 7.88 -0.70
C ARG A 200 10.32 7.30 0.23
N ASN A 201 10.06 7.25 1.53
CA ASN A 201 11.03 6.85 2.55
C ASN A 201 11.06 5.33 2.77
N ARG A 202 10.60 4.54 1.78
CA ARG A 202 10.60 3.08 1.85
C ARG A 202 11.96 2.45 2.14
N ALA A 203 13.06 3.10 1.77
CA ALA A 203 14.43 2.64 2.02
C ALA A 203 15.02 3.08 3.36
N ASP A 204 14.40 4.04 4.07
CA ASP A 204 14.92 4.58 5.33
C ASP A 204 14.70 3.58 6.47
N GLU A 205 15.74 2.94 6.98
CA GLU A 205 15.61 1.91 8.03
C GLU A 205 15.15 2.45 9.40
N GLN A 206 14.99 3.76 9.56
CA GLN A 206 14.56 4.40 10.79
C GLN A 206 13.15 5.01 10.70
N ALA A 207 12.61 5.19 9.49
CA ALA A 207 11.33 5.86 9.27
C ALA A 207 10.47 5.19 8.16
N GLY A 208 9.17 5.39 8.26
CA GLY A 208 8.19 5.04 7.25
C GLY A 208 7.49 6.29 6.71
N ASP A 209 6.48 6.10 5.88
CA ASP A 209 5.59 7.18 5.46
C ASP A 209 4.16 6.95 5.95
N GLU A 210 3.37 8.01 6.02
CA GLU A 210 1.98 7.92 6.46
C GLU A 210 1.03 8.77 5.62
N ASN A 211 -0.25 8.42 5.66
CA ASN A 211 -1.35 9.19 5.06
C ASN A 211 -1.15 9.35 3.54
N ILE A 212 -1.02 8.23 2.83
CA ILE A 212 -0.86 8.19 1.38
C ILE A 212 -2.11 7.62 0.74
N GLU A 213 -2.64 8.34 -0.24
CA GLU A 213 -3.83 7.90 -0.96
C GLU A 213 -3.64 7.94 -2.48
N LEU A 214 -4.03 6.86 -3.15
CA LEU A 214 -3.98 6.70 -4.60
C LEU A 214 -5.39 6.48 -5.13
N ARG A 215 -5.86 7.38 -6.01
CA ARG A 215 -7.27 7.43 -6.44
C ARG A 215 -7.43 7.56 -7.95
N ASN A 216 -8.26 6.71 -8.55
CA ASN A 216 -8.81 6.92 -9.89
C ASN A 216 -7.76 7.12 -11.00
N PHE A 217 -6.81 6.21 -11.18
CA PHE A 217 -5.89 6.21 -12.31
C PHE A 217 -5.46 4.79 -12.68
N THR A 218 -4.77 4.63 -13.80
CA THR A 218 -4.20 3.34 -14.23
C THR A 218 -2.67 3.34 -14.12
N VAL A 219 -2.09 2.26 -13.61
CA VAL A 219 -0.67 1.91 -13.75
C VAL A 219 -0.55 0.75 -14.73
N VAL A 220 0.28 0.92 -15.76
CA VAL A 220 0.50 -0.08 -16.83
C VAL A 220 1.98 -0.38 -16.94
N GLY A 221 2.34 -1.66 -16.80
CA GLY A 221 3.69 -2.14 -17.06
C GLY A 221 3.93 -2.59 -18.50
N GLY A 222 5.16 -3.04 -18.74
CA GLY A 222 5.62 -3.52 -20.05
C GLY A 222 5.44 -5.02 -20.31
N ASP A 223 4.79 -5.76 -19.40
CA ASP A 223 4.63 -7.22 -19.48
C ASP A 223 3.31 -7.64 -20.15
N THR A 224 3.15 -8.95 -20.40
CA THR A 224 1.90 -9.60 -20.80
C THR A 224 1.13 -10.18 -19.61
N GLY A 225 1.71 -10.17 -18.41
CA GLY A 225 1.19 -10.82 -17.21
C GLY A 225 1.45 -12.32 -17.20
N ASP A 226 2.50 -12.79 -17.88
CA ASP A 226 2.84 -14.21 -17.84
C ASP A 226 3.40 -14.60 -16.46
N PRO A 227 3.06 -15.78 -15.90
CA PRO A 227 3.49 -16.16 -14.57
C PRO A 227 5.01 -16.35 -14.50
N TYR A 228 5.67 -15.72 -13.53
CA TYR A 228 7.13 -15.80 -13.38
C TYR A 228 7.60 -16.88 -12.37
N GLY A 229 6.68 -17.58 -11.69
CA GLY A 229 6.93 -18.54 -10.59
C GLY A 229 7.65 -17.97 -9.35
N PRO A 230 7.58 -18.56 -8.15
CA PRO A 230 8.03 -17.91 -6.90
C PRO A 230 9.53 -17.58 -6.80
N ALA A 231 10.38 -18.10 -7.69
CA ALA A 231 11.84 -18.01 -7.60
C ALA A 231 12.48 -16.78 -8.28
N ASP A 232 11.75 -16.06 -9.13
CA ASP A 232 12.32 -14.90 -9.84
C ASP A 232 12.11 -13.59 -9.05
N HIS A 233 13.22 -12.99 -8.61
CA HIS A 233 13.28 -11.74 -7.86
C HIS A 233 13.57 -10.52 -8.75
N THR A 234 13.71 -10.70 -10.06
CA THR A 234 14.03 -9.64 -11.02
C THR A 234 12.79 -8.97 -11.62
N VAL A 235 11.62 -9.16 -11.01
CA VAL A 235 10.34 -8.63 -11.52
C VAL A 235 10.12 -7.13 -11.24
N THR A 236 9.11 -6.55 -11.89
CA THR A 236 8.61 -5.18 -11.66
C THR A 236 7.22 -5.21 -11.05
N HIS A 237 6.98 -4.40 -10.01
CA HIS A 237 5.68 -4.33 -9.34
C HIS A 237 4.87 -3.15 -9.87
N GLY A 238 3.54 -3.21 -9.76
CA GLY A 238 2.71 -2.03 -10.06
C GLY A 238 2.82 -0.98 -8.97
N ILE A 239 2.20 -1.26 -7.82
CA ILE A 239 2.21 -0.42 -6.63
C ILE A 239 2.89 -1.19 -5.49
N SER A 240 3.79 -0.54 -4.75
CA SER A 240 4.45 -1.17 -3.61
C SER A 240 4.62 -0.19 -2.46
N PHE A 241 3.96 -0.49 -1.34
CA PHE A 241 4.18 0.17 -0.07
C PHE A 241 5.13 -0.64 0.79
N ARG A 242 6.06 0.06 1.44
CA ARG A 242 6.93 -0.53 2.45
C ARG A 242 7.06 0.42 3.62
N LYS A 243 6.79 -0.07 4.83
CA LYS A 243 6.83 0.70 6.08
C LYS A 243 5.90 1.90 6.00
N ALA A 244 4.60 1.64 5.79
CA ALA A 244 3.62 2.70 5.58
C ALA A 244 2.44 2.60 6.56
N MET A 245 1.89 3.73 6.94
CA MET A 245 0.70 3.82 7.79
C MET A 245 -0.41 4.60 7.10
N ASN A 246 -1.67 4.21 7.31
CA ASN A 246 -2.84 4.91 6.78
C ASN A 246 -2.75 5.05 5.25
N VAL A 247 -2.83 3.90 4.57
CA VAL A 247 -2.74 3.83 3.11
C VAL A 247 -4.14 3.60 2.53
N LEU A 248 -4.51 4.34 1.50
CA LEU A 248 -5.70 4.08 0.68
C LEU A 248 -5.32 3.90 -0.79
N VAL A 249 -5.76 2.82 -1.41
CA VAL A 249 -5.74 2.65 -2.87
C VAL A 249 -7.15 2.38 -3.34
N THR A 250 -7.73 3.27 -4.14
CA THR A 250 -9.11 3.11 -4.61
C THR A 250 -9.40 3.59 -6.02
N GLY A 251 -10.23 2.84 -6.75
CA GLY A 251 -10.55 3.16 -8.15
C GLY A 251 -9.33 3.07 -9.06
N VAL A 252 -8.27 2.37 -8.65
CA VAL A 252 -7.03 2.24 -9.40
C VAL A 252 -7.04 0.96 -10.21
N THR A 253 -6.57 1.04 -11.45
CA THR A 253 -6.29 -0.13 -12.29
C THR A 253 -4.78 -0.40 -12.29
N VAL A 254 -4.35 -1.62 -11.98
CA VAL A 254 -2.96 -2.06 -12.14
C VAL A 254 -2.92 -3.23 -13.10
N ARG A 255 -2.10 -3.13 -14.16
CA ARG A 255 -2.00 -4.21 -15.13
C ARG A 255 -0.67 -4.35 -15.82
N ASN A 256 -0.44 -5.53 -16.39
CA ASN A 256 0.67 -5.83 -17.28
C ASN A 256 2.04 -5.71 -16.59
N THR A 257 2.16 -6.26 -15.38
CA THR A 257 3.39 -6.24 -14.57
C THR A 257 3.96 -7.65 -14.45
N SER A 258 5.28 -7.83 -14.48
CA SER A 258 5.90 -9.15 -14.24
C SER A 258 5.78 -9.60 -12.78
N GLY A 259 5.71 -8.65 -11.85
CA GLY A 259 5.60 -8.88 -10.42
C GLY A 259 4.18 -8.72 -9.90
N PHE A 260 4.06 -8.41 -8.61
CA PHE A 260 2.78 -8.15 -7.93
C PHE A 260 2.04 -6.94 -8.49
N GLY A 261 0.71 -6.99 -8.47
CA GLY A 261 -0.12 -5.82 -8.73
C GLY A 261 0.05 -4.76 -7.65
N ILE A 262 -0.34 -5.11 -6.42
CA ILE A 262 -0.15 -4.28 -5.22
C ILE A 262 0.59 -5.09 -4.15
N ALA A 263 1.72 -4.59 -3.68
CA ALA A 263 2.51 -5.21 -2.63
C ALA A 263 2.58 -4.35 -1.37
N ASN A 264 2.30 -4.95 -0.22
CA ASN A 264 2.27 -4.28 1.08
C ASN A 264 3.26 -4.93 2.05
N THR A 265 4.32 -4.23 2.38
CA THR A 265 5.39 -4.74 3.25
C THR A 265 5.47 -3.94 4.55
N GLY A 266 4.95 -4.48 5.64
CA GLY A 266 4.89 -3.80 6.93
C GLY A 266 3.98 -2.57 6.90
N VAL A 267 2.71 -2.77 6.53
CA VAL A 267 1.70 -1.71 6.44
C VAL A 267 0.74 -1.81 7.62
N ILE A 268 0.41 -0.66 8.22
CA ILE A 268 -0.61 -0.54 9.26
C ILE A 268 -1.76 0.34 8.75
N ASN A 269 -3.00 -0.08 8.97
CA ASN A 269 -4.20 0.66 8.52
C ASN A 269 -4.21 0.85 6.99
N GLY A 270 -4.13 -0.25 6.24
CA GLY A 270 -4.18 -0.25 4.78
C GLY A 270 -5.58 -0.57 4.24
N THR A 271 -6.09 0.23 3.31
CA THR A 271 -7.36 -0.02 2.61
C THR A 271 -7.16 -0.09 1.10
N TYR A 272 -7.55 -1.19 0.49
CA TYR A 272 -7.45 -1.44 -0.95
C TYR A 272 -8.85 -1.75 -1.46
N THR A 273 -9.52 -0.79 -2.11
CA THR A 273 -10.93 -0.94 -2.47
C THR A 273 -11.33 -0.43 -3.83
N ASN A 274 -12.24 -1.14 -4.50
CA ASN A 274 -12.75 -0.78 -5.84
C ASN A 274 -11.64 -0.71 -6.90
N ASN A 275 -10.60 -1.55 -6.78
CA ASN A 275 -9.50 -1.60 -7.74
C ASN A 275 -9.71 -2.72 -8.76
N LEU A 276 -9.12 -2.55 -9.94
CA LEU A 276 -8.97 -3.60 -10.94
C LEU A 276 -7.50 -4.01 -11.02
N ILE A 277 -7.21 -5.30 -10.83
CA ILE A 277 -5.87 -5.85 -11.00
C ILE A 277 -5.94 -6.96 -12.04
N GLU A 278 -5.18 -6.82 -13.12
CA GLU A 278 -5.18 -7.82 -14.19
C GLU A 278 -3.80 -8.05 -14.81
N ASN A 279 -3.55 -9.26 -15.29
CA ASN A 279 -2.34 -9.58 -16.05
C ASN A 279 -1.06 -9.25 -15.24
N THR A 280 -0.94 -9.83 -14.06
CA THR A 280 0.26 -9.72 -13.22
C THR A 280 0.98 -11.06 -13.19
N GLY A 281 2.31 -11.08 -13.31
CA GLY A 281 3.09 -12.32 -13.30
C GLY A 281 3.25 -12.98 -11.92
N ARG A 282 2.81 -12.29 -10.87
CA ARG A 282 2.67 -12.78 -9.48
C ARG A 282 1.26 -12.49 -8.96
N ASP A 283 1.10 -12.43 -7.65
CA ASP A 283 -0.14 -12.15 -6.94
C ASP A 283 -0.80 -10.84 -7.40
N GLY A 284 -2.13 -10.78 -7.27
CA GLY A 284 -2.87 -9.55 -7.43
C GLY A 284 -2.55 -8.56 -6.30
N ILE A 285 -2.93 -8.91 -5.06
CA ILE A 285 -2.60 -8.15 -3.85
C ILE A 285 -1.86 -9.06 -2.87
N THR A 286 -0.63 -8.71 -2.52
CA THR A 286 0.18 -9.47 -1.56
C THR A 286 0.55 -8.62 -0.36
N SER A 287 0.55 -9.20 0.83
CA SER A 287 0.85 -8.49 2.07
C SER A 287 1.65 -9.34 3.05
N PHE A 288 2.70 -8.77 3.63
CA PHE A 288 3.51 -9.42 4.65
C PHE A 288 4.15 -8.37 5.59
N PRO A 289 4.48 -8.74 6.84
CA PRO A 289 5.14 -7.81 7.76
C PRO A 289 6.60 -7.60 7.33
N LEU A 290 7.20 -6.55 7.90
CA LEU A 290 8.64 -6.36 7.86
C LEU A 290 9.13 -6.32 9.31
N ILE A 291 9.37 -7.50 9.87
CA ILE A 291 9.90 -7.73 11.22
C ILE A 291 10.81 -8.95 11.16
N GLN A 292 11.89 -9.02 11.94
CA GLN A 292 12.66 -10.26 12.12
C GLN A 292 12.87 -10.57 13.61
N GLU A 293 12.50 -11.78 14.02
CA GLU A 293 12.69 -12.25 15.39
C GLU A 293 14.17 -12.24 15.81
N GLY A 294 14.45 -11.74 17.02
CA GLY A 294 15.79 -11.71 17.59
C GLY A 294 16.78 -10.76 16.90
N ASN A 295 16.38 -10.04 15.84
CA ASN A 295 17.25 -9.11 15.13
C ASN A 295 16.78 -7.66 15.31
N PRO A 296 17.40 -6.88 16.22
CA PRO A 296 17.06 -5.47 16.42
C PRO A 296 17.45 -4.58 15.23
N SER A 297 18.19 -5.11 14.26
CA SER A 297 18.59 -4.38 13.04
C SER A 297 17.53 -4.45 11.94
N VAL A 298 16.53 -5.32 12.06
CA VAL A 298 15.37 -5.31 11.17
C VAL A 298 14.31 -4.40 11.78
N PRO A 299 13.88 -3.34 11.07
CA PRO A 299 12.90 -2.40 11.60
C PRO A 299 11.59 -3.12 11.98
N TYR A 300 10.90 -2.63 13.00
CA TYR A 300 9.66 -3.25 13.49
C TYR A 300 8.44 -2.62 12.80
N TYR A 301 8.01 -3.20 11.69
CA TYR A 301 6.81 -2.77 10.96
C TYR A 301 5.84 -3.95 10.75
N PRO A 302 4.86 -4.13 11.65
CA PRO A 302 3.88 -5.20 11.54
C PRO A 302 2.96 -5.01 10.33
N LEU A 303 2.21 -6.06 10.03
CA LEU A 303 1.08 -5.99 9.12
C LEU A 303 -0.20 -6.07 9.97
N ASP A 304 -0.92 -4.95 10.08
CA ASP A 304 -2.07 -4.85 10.98
C ASP A 304 -3.17 -3.97 10.37
N ASN A 305 -4.42 -4.35 10.61
CA ASN A 305 -5.61 -3.62 10.21
C ASN A 305 -5.65 -3.36 8.70
N ILE A 306 -5.75 -4.45 7.94
CA ILE A 306 -5.78 -4.41 6.47
C ILE A 306 -7.19 -4.74 5.97
N LEU A 307 -7.74 -3.86 5.14
CA LEU A 307 -9.02 -4.05 4.46
C LEU A 307 -8.80 -4.18 2.94
N ILE A 308 -9.20 -5.32 2.37
CA ILE A 308 -9.19 -5.58 0.93
C ILE A 308 -10.62 -5.85 0.49
N GLU A 309 -11.26 -4.88 -0.15
CA GLU A 309 -12.71 -4.91 -0.39
C GLU A 309 -13.13 -4.47 -1.79
N ASN A 310 -14.11 -5.17 -2.40
CA ASN A 310 -14.72 -4.77 -3.67
C ASN A 310 -13.72 -4.67 -4.83
N ASN A 311 -12.62 -5.41 -4.80
CA ASN A 311 -11.66 -5.43 -5.90
C ASN A 311 -12.05 -6.50 -6.93
N THR A 312 -11.71 -6.26 -8.19
CA THR A 312 -11.74 -7.26 -9.26
C THR A 312 -10.31 -7.67 -9.59
N ILE A 313 -9.98 -8.94 -9.45
CA ILE A 313 -8.64 -9.48 -9.69
C ILE A 313 -8.74 -10.61 -10.70
N ARG A 314 -7.99 -10.55 -11.80
CA ARG A 314 -8.05 -11.60 -12.81
C ARG A 314 -6.76 -11.83 -13.56
N ASN A 315 -6.58 -13.05 -14.05
CA ASN A 315 -5.43 -13.43 -14.87
C ASN A 315 -4.07 -13.08 -14.21
N VAL A 316 -3.93 -13.45 -12.94
CA VAL A 316 -2.70 -13.27 -12.17
C VAL A 316 -1.88 -14.57 -12.17
N GLY A 317 -0.57 -14.46 -12.01
CA GLY A 317 0.36 -15.59 -12.14
C GLY A 317 0.47 -16.48 -10.90
N ASP A 318 0.13 -15.92 -9.74
CA ASP A 318 0.06 -16.61 -8.45
C ASP A 318 -1.28 -16.25 -7.79
N ASP A 319 -1.33 -15.89 -6.50
CA ASP A 319 -2.59 -15.72 -5.81
C ASP A 319 -3.41 -14.50 -6.23
N GLY A 320 -4.74 -14.62 -6.17
CA GLY A 320 -5.58 -13.42 -6.21
C GLY A 320 -5.21 -12.46 -5.09
N ILE A 321 -5.29 -12.95 -3.85
CA ILE A 321 -4.94 -12.21 -2.63
C ILE A 321 -4.13 -13.11 -1.69
N ALA A 322 -2.99 -12.62 -1.22
CA ALA A 322 -2.15 -13.33 -0.26
C ALA A 322 -1.80 -12.48 0.96
N VAL A 323 -1.84 -13.11 2.14
CA VAL A 323 -1.26 -12.56 3.37
C VAL A 323 -0.38 -13.61 4.02
N HIS A 324 0.88 -13.26 4.24
CA HIS A 324 1.90 -14.15 4.79
C HIS A 324 2.46 -13.59 6.09
N ALA A 325 2.76 -14.47 7.04
CA ALA A 325 3.41 -14.09 8.30
C ALA A 325 4.83 -13.58 8.14
N GLY A 326 5.38 -13.71 6.93
CA GLY A 326 6.70 -13.21 6.62
C GLY A 326 7.21 -13.58 5.25
N THR A 327 8.53 -13.50 5.15
CA THR A 327 9.37 -13.98 4.05
C THR A 327 10.50 -14.84 4.64
N GLU A 328 11.37 -15.42 3.80
CA GLU A 328 12.57 -16.15 4.24
C GLU A 328 13.42 -15.34 5.24
N TYR A 329 13.42 -14.01 5.11
CA TYR A 329 14.28 -13.12 5.89
C TYR A 329 13.55 -12.29 6.93
N SER A 330 12.21 -12.32 6.96
CA SER A 330 11.42 -11.42 7.79
C SER A 330 10.16 -12.09 8.29
N TRP A 331 10.16 -12.54 9.55
CA TRP A 331 9.00 -13.04 10.30
C TRP A 331 9.22 -12.86 11.81
N ASN A 332 8.16 -12.95 12.61
CA ASN A 332 8.25 -12.89 14.07
C ASN A 332 7.12 -13.67 14.75
N LEU A 333 7.46 -14.63 15.63
CA LEU A 333 6.49 -15.48 16.35
C LEU A 333 5.48 -14.70 17.19
N THR A 334 5.87 -13.52 17.70
CA THR A 334 5.05 -12.73 18.62
C THR A 334 4.25 -11.63 17.92
N HIS A 335 4.47 -11.40 16.63
CA HIS A 335 3.81 -10.35 15.86
C HIS A 335 3.39 -10.84 14.46
N PRO A 336 2.54 -11.88 14.39
CA PRO A 336 1.95 -12.30 13.13
C PRO A 336 1.02 -11.23 12.57
N PRO A 337 0.76 -11.23 11.24
CA PRO A 337 -0.28 -10.42 10.64
C PRO A 337 -1.60 -10.58 11.36
N THR A 338 -2.27 -9.47 11.66
CA THR A 338 -3.50 -9.49 12.43
C THR A 338 -4.52 -8.47 11.94
N ASN A 339 -5.79 -8.68 12.28
CA ASN A 339 -6.91 -7.80 11.93
C ASN A 339 -7.04 -7.60 10.41
N ILE A 340 -7.17 -8.72 9.70
CA ILE A 340 -7.25 -8.72 8.23
C ILE A 340 -8.69 -8.95 7.80
N THR A 341 -9.23 -8.10 6.93
CA THR A 341 -10.56 -8.28 6.34
C THR A 341 -10.46 -8.33 4.83
N ILE A 342 -10.89 -9.44 4.22
CA ILE A 342 -10.95 -9.64 2.78
C ILE A 342 -12.40 -9.90 2.39
N ARG A 343 -13.07 -8.91 1.79
CA ARG A 343 -14.51 -9.03 1.54
C ARG A 343 -15.00 -8.55 0.18
N ASN A 344 -16.05 -9.19 -0.33
CA ASN A 344 -16.76 -8.77 -1.54
C ASN A 344 -15.85 -8.61 -2.78
N ASN A 345 -14.72 -9.31 -2.84
CA ASN A 345 -13.84 -9.29 -4.01
C ASN A 345 -14.33 -10.30 -5.05
N VAL A 346 -14.06 -10.01 -6.32
CA VAL A 346 -14.26 -10.93 -7.44
C VAL A 346 -12.88 -11.35 -7.94
N ILE A 347 -12.56 -12.64 -7.83
CA ILE A 347 -11.27 -13.21 -8.20
C ILE A 347 -11.50 -14.27 -9.27
N THR A 348 -10.92 -14.07 -10.45
CA THR A 348 -10.94 -15.06 -11.52
C THR A 348 -9.52 -15.51 -11.82
N GLY A 349 -9.22 -16.76 -11.54
CA GLY A 349 -7.90 -17.31 -11.82
C GLY A 349 -7.60 -17.35 -13.33
N ARG A 350 -6.35 -17.67 -13.66
CA ARG A 350 -5.86 -17.68 -15.04
C ARG A 350 -6.55 -18.77 -15.86
N ILE A 351 -7.05 -18.42 -17.05
CA ILE A 351 -7.69 -19.37 -17.99
C ILE A 351 -6.69 -19.99 -18.98
N THR A 352 -5.51 -19.40 -19.13
CA THR A 352 -4.48 -19.87 -20.07
C THR A 352 -3.46 -20.76 -19.38
N SER A 353 -3.26 -21.96 -19.90
CA SER A 353 -2.22 -22.90 -19.47
C SER A 353 -0.85 -22.24 -19.41
N HIS A 354 -0.18 -22.35 -18.26
CA HIS A 354 1.20 -21.91 -18.12
C HIS A 354 1.89 -22.65 -16.98
N GLU A 355 3.07 -23.21 -17.24
CA GLU A 355 3.79 -24.13 -16.35
C GLU A 355 4.26 -23.50 -15.03
N MET A 356 4.33 -22.18 -14.96
CA MET A 356 4.69 -21.47 -13.72
C MET A 356 3.48 -21.00 -12.91
N SER A 357 2.25 -21.23 -13.39
CA SER A 357 1.04 -20.80 -12.67
C SER A 357 0.89 -21.54 -11.35
N GLN A 358 0.70 -20.80 -10.27
CA GLN A 358 0.54 -21.35 -8.91
C GLN A 358 -0.87 -21.15 -8.34
N GLY A 359 -1.58 -20.13 -8.84
CA GLY A 359 -2.48 -19.30 -8.04
C GLY A 359 -3.65 -19.95 -7.32
N ARG A 360 -3.76 -19.61 -6.02
CA ARG A 360 -4.99 -19.76 -5.24
C ARG A 360 -5.88 -18.53 -5.44
N GLY A 361 -7.14 -18.61 -5.00
CA GLY A 361 -7.99 -17.43 -4.90
C GLY A 361 -7.50 -16.51 -3.77
N ILE A 362 -7.59 -17.00 -2.53
CA ILE A 362 -7.14 -16.30 -1.32
C ILE A 362 -6.24 -17.24 -0.51
N ALA A 363 -5.09 -16.74 -0.04
CA ALA A 363 -4.17 -17.51 0.80
C ALA A 363 -3.76 -16.73 2.06
N LEU A 364 -3.96 -17.33 3.23
CA LEU A 364 -3.47 -16.82 4.52
C LEU A 364 -2.50 -17.84 5.14
N THR A 365 -1.27 -17.39 5.42
CA THR A 365 -0.25 -18.25 6.04
C THR A 365 0.30 -17.62 7.32
N GLY A 366 0.06 -18.27 8.48
CA GLY A 366 0.41 -17.75 9.80
C GLY A 366 -0.28 -16.43 10.17
N VAL A 367 -1.55 -16.26 9.77
CA VAL A 367 -2.33 -15.02 10.01
C VAL A 367 -3.25 -15.20 11.21
N HIS A 368 -3.42 -14.15 12.01
CA HIS A 368 -4.27 -14.13 13.20
C HIS A 368 -5.45 -13.19 12.99
N HIS A 369 -6.61 -13.45 13.59
CA HIS A 369 -7.78 -12.55 13.59
C HIS A 369 -8.15 -12.03 12.19
N ALA A 370 -8.64 -12.91 11.31
CA ALA A 370 -9.04 -12.50 9.97
C ALA A 370 -10.44 -12.94 9.57
N THR A 371 -11.07 -12.16 8.69
CA THR A 371 -12.36 -12.46 8.09
C THR A 371 -12.25 -12.49 6.57
N ILE A 372 -12.69 -13.59 5.96
CA ILE A 372 -12.86 -13.77 4.51
C ILE A 372 -14.35 -13.86 4.23
N GLU A 373 -14.97 -12.79 3.74
CA GLU A 373 -16.43 -12.66 3.66
C GLU A 373 -16.94 -12.31 2.26
N GLY A 374 -17.93 -13.04 1.75
CA GLY A 374 -18.71 -12.57 0.59
C GLY A 374 -17.91 -12.50 -0.73
N ASN A 375 -16.75 -13.15 -0.81
CA ASN A 375 -15.94 -13.13 -2.03
C ASN A 375 -16.48 -14.12 -3.06
N GLN A 376 -16.37 -13.76 -4.34
CA GLN A 376 -16.63 -14.64 -5.47
C GLN A 376 -15.28 -15.06 -6.08
N ILE A 377 -14.97 -16.35 -6.02
CA ILE A 377 -13.71 -16.92 -6.51
C ILE A 377 -14.05 -17.94 -7.59
N ASP A 378 -13.43 -17.79 -8.76
CA ASP A 378 -13.72 -18.59 -9.93
C ASP A 378 -12.44 -19.06 -10.64
N ASN A 379 -12.45 -20.28 -11.15
CA ASN A 379 -11.45 -20.82 -12.07
C ASN A 379 -9.99 -20.65 -11.59
N THR A 380 -9.68 -21.10 -10.37
CA THR A 380 -8.32 -21.05 -9.82
C THR A 380 -7.45 -22.18 -10.36
N VAL A 381 -6.13 -21.97 -10.40
CA VAL A 381 -5.14 -23.00 -10.77
C VAL A 381 -4.96 -24.01 -9.62
N SER A 382 -5.01 -23.52 -8.40
CA SER A 382 -4.89 -24.30 -7.16
C SER A 382 -6.14 -24.09 -6.30
N THR A 383 -6.00 -24.15 -4.97
CA THR A 383 -7.07 -24.01 -4.00
C THR A 383 -7.84 -22.69 -4.11
N GLY A 384 -9.16 -22.70 -3.91
CA GLY A 384 -9.97 -21.48 -3.83
C GLY A 384 -9.57 -20.60 -2.64
N ILE A 385 -9.71 -21.11 -1.42
CA ILE A 385 -9.23 -20.46 -0.18
C ILE A 385 -8.29 -21.41 0.59
N LEU A 386 -7.08 -20.94 0.89
CA LEU A 386 -6.08 -21.68 1.67
C LEU A 386 -5.80 -20.99 3.01
N LEU A 387 -5.95 -21.74 4.11
CA LEU A 387 -5.37 -21.43 5.41
C LEU A 387 -4.29 -22.46 5.76
N GLN A 388 -3.10 -22.01 6.11
CA GLN A 388 -2.03 -22.89 6.58
C GLN A 388 -1.11 -22.19 7.58
N PRO A 389 -0.24 -22.91 8.31
CA PRO A 389 0.81 -22.26 9.07
C PRO A 389 1.79 -21.52 8.16
N TRP A 390 2.52 -20.60 8.78
CA TRP A 390 3.84 -20.23 8.30
C TRP A 390 4.85 -21.29 8.74
N TYR A 391 5.57 -21.85 7.77
CA TYR A 391 6.66 -22.79 7.99
C TYR A 391 8.00 -22.04 7.96
N ASN A 392 8.95 -22.45 8.81
CA ASN A 392 10.35 -22.04 8.61
C ASN A 392 10.76 -22.60 7.25
N TYR A 393 11.42 -21.80 6.42
CA TYR A 393 11.82 -22.23 5.07
C TYR A 393 13.32 -22.57 5.06
N PRO A 394 13.79 -23.69 5.65
CA PRO A 394 14.99 -24.31 5.10
C PRO A 394 14.62 -24.89 3.73
N TYR A 395 15.57 -24.91 2.80
CA TYR A 395 15.43 -25.33 1.40
C TYR A 395 14.87 -26.76 1.15
N ASP A 396 14.39 -27.46 2.19
CA ASP A 396 13.82 -28.81 2.17
C ASP A 396 12.51 -28.87 2.98
N GLU A 397 11.38 -29.08 2.29
CA GLU A 397 10.04 -29.25 2.87
C GLU A 397 10.00 -30.34 3.95
N ALA A 398 10.80 -31.41 3.82
CA ALA A 398 10.84 -32.51 4.78
C ALA A 398 11.46 -32.12 6.13
N THR A 399 12.12 -30.97 6.20
CA THR A 399 12.77 -30.43 7.42
C THR A 399 12.15 -29.12 7.89
N SER A 400 11.09 -28.64 7.22
CA SER A 400 10.40 -27.41 7.59
C SER A 400 9.62 -27.58 8.90
N GLU A 401 9.89 -26.70 9.86
CA GLU A 401 9.17 -26.67 11.13
C GLU A 401 7.96 -25.72 11.01
N GLU A 402 6.84 -26.10 11.62
CA GLU A 402 5.68 -25.24 11.78
C GLU A 402 6.02 -24.14 12.80
N ILE A 403 5.99 -22.87 12.38
CA ILE A 403 6.43 -21.74 13.21
C ILE A 403 5.23 -20.93 13.71
N ILE A 404 4.34 -20.51 12.80
CA ILE A 404 3.18 -19.68 13.17
C ILE A 404 1.91 -20.32 12.62
N ARG A 405 1.07 -20.85 13.51
CA ARG A 405 -0.27 -21.33 13.13
C ARG A 405 -1.17 -20.17 12.74
N THR A 406 -2.02 -20.40 11.74
CA THR A 406 -3.11 -19.48 11.40
C THR A 406 -4.24 -19.68 12.42
N THR A 407 -4.76 -18.59 13.01
CA THR A 407 -5.73 -18.72 14.09
C THR A 407 -6.76 -17.60 14.15
N ASP A 408 -7.94 -17.92 14.67
CA ASP A 408 -9.09 -17.01 14.79
C ASP A 408 -9.53 -16.46 13.43
N ILE A 409 -9.88 -17.38 12.53
CA ILE A 409 -10.28 -17.06 11.16
C ILE A 409 -11.75 -17.38 10.94
N VAL A 410 -12.47 -16.44 10.33
CA VAL A 410 -13.85 -16.62 9.85
C VAL A 410 -13.88 -16.61 8.33
N ILE A 411 -14.34 -17.70 7.72
CA ILE A 411 -14.62 -17.82 6.29
C ILE A 411 -16.13 -17.93 6.12
N ILE A 412 -16.77 -16.88 5.60
CA ILE A 412 -18.24 -16.78 5.60
C ILE A 412 -18.83 -16.23 4.29
N ASN A 413 -19.95 -16.80 3.83
CA ASN A 413 -20.71 -16.30 2.68
C ASN A 413 -19.93 -16.21 1.36
N ASN A 414 -18.83 -16.96 1.20
CA ASN A 414 -18.07 -16.95 -0.06
C ASN A 414 -18.68 -17.92 -1.07
N VAL A 415 -18.54 -17.59 -2.35
CA VAL A 415 -18.87 -18.46 -3.48
C VAL A 415 -17.58 -18.84 -4.19
N ILE A 416 -17.31 -20.14 -4.28
CA ILE A 416 -16.10 -20.69 -4.91
C ILE A 416 -16.53 -21.67 -6.00
N ASP A 417 -16.22 -21.34 -7.24
CA ASP A 417 -16.56 -22.13 -8.41
C ASP A 417 -15.27 -22.57 -9.12
N PHE A 418 -15.26 -23.81 -9.62
CA PHE A 418 -14.20 -24.32 -10.50
C PHE A 418 -12.78 -24.23 -9.90
N ALA A 419 -12.65 -24.51 -8.60
CA ALA A 419 -11.35 -24.50 -7.93
C ALA A 419 -10.42 -25.59 -8.46
N GLY A 420 -9.21 -25.20 -8.87
CA GLY A 420 -8.19 -26.11 -9.41
C GLY A 420 -8.49 -26.67 -10.81
N VAL A 421 -9.46 -26.09 -11.52
CA VAL A 421 -9.86 -26.51 -12.88
C VAL A 421 -8.93 -25.92 -13.93
N ALA A 422 -8.36 -24.73 -13.69
CA ALA A 422 -7.45 -24.09 -14.62
C ALA A 422 -6.19 -24.92 -14.84
N GLU A 423 -5.69 -24.96 -16.09
CA GLU A 423 -4.47 -25.68 -16.41
C GLU A 423 -3.24 -25.01 -15.76
N GLY A 424 -2.46 -25.81 -15.04
CA GLY A 424 -1.23 -25.42 -14.37
C GLY A 424 -0.45 -26.63 -13.87
N LEU A 425 0.48 -26.40 -12.93
CA LEU A 425 1.24 -27.47 -12.29
C LEU A 425 0.31 -28.47 -11.58
N ASP A 426 0.86 -29.64 -11.23
CA ASP A 426 0.19 -30.60 -10.34
C ASP A 426 0.07 -29.99 -8.93
N ARG A 427 -0.99 -29.19 -8.75
CA ARG A 427 -1.32 -28.44 -7.53
C ARG A 427 -2.54 -29.05 -6.86
N LEU A 428 -2.75 -28.67 -5.60
CA LEU A 428 -3.95 -29.05 -4.87
C LEU A 428 -5.17 -28.34 -5.46
N LYS A 429 -6.25 -29.10 -5.69
CA LYS A 429 -7.42 -28.64 -6.44
C LYS A 429 -8.65 -28.57 -5.55
N ILE A 430 -8.53 -27.82 -4.46
CA ILE A 430 -9.48 -27.87 -3.35
C ILE A 430 -10.30 -26.57 -3.30
N GLY A 431 -11.60 -26.63 -3.01
CA GLY A 431 -12.41 -25.42 -2.80
C GLY A 431 -11.91 -24.59 -1.61
N ILE A 432 -12.02 -25.15 -0.39
CA ILE A 432 -11.45 -24.57 0.83
C ILE A 432 -10.51 -25.58 1.50
N GLN A 433 -9.26 -25.17 1.72
CA GLN A 433 -8.28 -25.97 2.44
C GLN A 433 -7.88 -25.28 3.75
N VAL A 434 -7.94 -26.03 4.85
CA VAL A 434 -7.44 -25.58 6.16
C VAL A 434 -6.47 -26.63 6.69
N LYS A 435 -5.22 -26.23 6.93
CA LYS A 435 -4.18 -27.06 7.51
C LYS A 435 -3.56 -26.33 8.69
N GLY A 436 -3.17 -27.05 9.75
CA GLY A 436 -2.31 -26.49 10.79
C GLY A 436 -2.84 -25.17 11.38
N SER A 437 -4.13 -25.11 11.67
CA SER A 437 -4.80 -23.87 12.08
C SER A 437 -5.61 -24.06 13.36
N ASP A 438 -5.94 -22.99 14.07
CA ASP A 438 -6.72 -23.06 15.32
C ASP A 438 -7.88 -22.06 15.31
N VAL A 439 -8.98 -22.37 16.00
CA VAL A 439 -10.13 -21.44 16.14
C VAL A 439 -10.65 -20.99 14.77
N ILE A 440 -11.21 -21.92 14.01
CA ILE A 440 -11.63 -21.68 12.63
C ILE A 440 -13.15 -21.78 12.50
N GLN A 441 -13.77 -20.84 11.79
CA GLN A 441 -15.19 -20.86 11.49
C GLN A 441 -15.39 -20.83 9.97
N ILE A 442 -15.99 -21.87 9.42
CA ILE A 442 -16.34 -21.97 7.99
C ILE A 442 -17.87 -22.04 7.91
N LYS A 443 -18.50 -20.95 7.45
CA LYS A 443 -19.95 -20.75 7.57
C LYS A 443 -20.61 -20.32 6.26
N ASN A 444 -21.71 -20.96 5.88
CA ASN A 444 -22.57 -20.50 4.78
C ASN A 444 -21.82 -20.20 3.46
N ASN A 445 -20.77 -20.97 3.17
CA ASN A 445 -20.06 -20.87 1.89
C ASN A 445 -20.69 -21.81 0.87
N ILE A 446 -20.64 -21.44 -0.41
CA ILE A 446 -21.06 -22.26 -1.54
C ILE A 446 -19.83 -22.64 -2.34
N ILE A 447 -19.59 -23.95 -2.51
CA ILE A 447 -18.44 -24.49 -3.23
C ILE A 447 -18.96 -25.44 -4.31
N ARG A 448 -18.60 -25.17 -5.57
CA ARG A 448 -19.06 -25.96 -6.71
C ARG A 448 -17.91 -26.35 -7.62
N ASP A 449 -18.02 -27.54 -8.20
CA ASP A 449 -17.20 -27.98 -9.33
C ASP A 449 -15.68 -27.91 -9.07
N SER A 450 -15.26 -28.15 -7.83
CA SER A 450 -13.83 -28.26 -7.49
C SER A 450 -13.23 -29.50 -8.17
N ALA A 451 -12.03 -29.37 -8.76
CA ALA A 451 -11.41 -30.44 -9.53
C ALA A 451 -10.85 -31.61 -8.68
N ASP A 452 -10.79 -31.46 -7.36
CA ASP A 452 -10.60 -32.54 -6.39
C ASP A 452 -11.65 -32.40 -5.27
N ARG A 453 -11.27 -32.07 -4.04
CA ARG A 453 -12.21 -31.97 -2.90
C ARG A 453 -12.87 -30.60 -2.85
N GLY A 454 -14.12 -30.54 -2.40
CA GLY A 454 -14.76 -29.26 -2.07
C GLY A 454 -14.13 -28.62 -0.83
N MET A 455 -13.88 -29.42 0.21
CA MET A 455 -13.19 -28.96 1.43
C MET A 455 -12.21 -30.01 1.97
N ASP A 456 -11.07 -29.56 2.51
CA ASP A 456 -10.05 -30.42 3.12
C ASP A 456 -9.48 -29.77 4.39
N ILE A 457 -9.73 -30.40 5.54
CA ILE A 457 -9.36 -29.91 6.87
C ILE A 457 -8.40 -30.88 7.55
N ARG A 458 -7.22 -30.39 7.95
CA ARG A 458 -6.16 -31.20 8.59
C ARG A 458 -5.47 -30.47 9.74
N ASN A 459 -4.99 -31.21 10.73
CA ASN A 459 -4.18 -30.68 11.85
C ASN A 459 -4.77 -29.39 12.47
N THR A 460 -6.08 -29.38 12.74
CA THR A 460 -6.81 -28.16 13.12
C THR A 460 -7.50 -28.32 14.47
N THR A 461 -7.45 -27.30 15.32
CA THR A 461 -8.15 -27.32 16.62
C THR A 461 -9.26 -26.28 16.69
N LYS A 462 -10.36 -26.59 17.39
CA LYS A 462 -11.53 -25.71 17.56
C LYS A 462 -12.08 -25.21 16.23
N ILE A 463 -12.59 -26.13 15.42
CA ILE A 463 -13.12 -25.82 14.09
C ILE A 463 -14.63 -26.04 14.03
N ASN A 464 -15.33 -25.05 13.47
CA ASN A 464 -16.76 -25.12 13.18
C ASN A 464 -16.99 -25.06 11.67
N ILE A 465 -17.60 -26.09 11.10
CA ILE A 465 -18.00 -26.19 9.69
C ILE A 465 -19.53 -26.23 9.65
N VAL A 466 -20.17 -25.10 9.36
CA VAL A 466 -21.60 -24.92 9.58
C VAL A 466 -22.33 -24.35 8.35
N ASP A 467 -23.43 -24.97 7.96
CA ASP A 467 -24.36 -24.50 6.92
C ASP A 467 -23.72 -24.23 5.55
N ASN A 468 -22.63 -24.93 5.20
CA ASN A 468 -21.99 -24.79 3.90
C ASN A 468 -22.63 -25.72 2.87
N THR A 469 -22.54 -25.35 1.60
CA THR A 469 -22.96 -26.18 0.46
C THR A 469 -21.74 -26.57 -0.37
N VAL A 470 -21.51 -27.87 -0.54
CA VAL A 470 -20.47 -28.45 -1.40
C VAL A 470 -21.16 -29.27 -2.48
N GLN A 471 -20.92 -28.97 -3.76
CA GLN A 471 -21.58 -29.63 -4.88
C GLN A 471 -20.59 -30.02 -5.97
N SER A 472 -20.75 -31.22 -6.54
CA SER A 472 -20.07 -31.63 -7.78
C SER A 472 -18.53 -31.55 -7.73
N SER A 473 -17.93 -31.71 -6.55
CA SER A 473 -16.48 -31.94 -6.42
C SER A 473 -16.07 -33.24 -7.12
N GLN A 474 -14.96 -33.25 -7.85
CA GLN A 474 -14.56 -34.39 -8.70
C GLN A 474 -13.68 -35.42 -7.97
N GLY A 475 -13.14 -35.06 -6.81
CA GLY A 475 -12.29 -35.91 -6.00
C GLY A 475 -13.01 -37.07 -5.33
N GLU A 476 -12.25 -37.90 -4.61
CA GLU A 476 -12.82 -39.02 -3.83
C GLU A 476 -13.84 -38.51 -2.81
N PHE A 477 -13.54 -37.40 -2.13
CA PHE A 477 -14.34 -36.83 -1.05
C PHE A 477 -14.94 -35.47 -1.43
N GLY A 478 -16.15 -35.17 -0.91
CA GLY A 478 -16.71 -33.82 -0.97
C GLY A 478 -16.11 -32.92 0.10
N LEU A 479 -16.29 -33.30 1.37
CA LEU A 479 -15.68 -32.71 2.55
C LEU A 479 -14.83 -33.78 3.26
N LEU A 480 -13.53 -33.54 3.32
CA LEU A 480 -12.58 -34.34 4.07
C LEU A 480 -12.18 -33.61 5.36
N VAL A 481 -12.33 -34.28 6.50
CA VAL A 481 -11.76 -33.87 7.78
C VAL A 481 -10.89 -34.99 8.32
N GLY A 482 -9.57 -34.78 8.33
CA GLY A 482 -8.62 -35.88 8.50
C GLY A 482 -7.37 -35.53 9.28
N GLY A 483 -7.14 -36.22 10.39
CA GLY A 483 -5.84 -36.29 11.08
C GLY A 483 -4.89 -37.33 10.48
N GLY A 484 -3.59 -37.20 10.73
CA GLY A 484 -2.55 -38.17 10.34
C GLY A 484 -2.05 -38.99 11.54
N PRO A 485 -1.04 -39.87 11.35
CA PRO A 485 -0.41 -40.60 12.46
C PRO A 485 0.17 -39.67 13.55
N ASP A 486 0.53 -38.45 13.17
CA ASP A 486 1.24 -37.49 14.00
C ASP A 486 0.38 -36.28 14.42
N TYR A 487 -0.89 -36.21 14.00
CA TYR A 487 -1.78 -35.09 14.31
C TYR A 487 -3.27 -35.44 14.22
N ASP A 488 -4.09 -34.84 15.05
CA ASP A 488 -5.55 -34.98 15.03
C ASP A 488 -6.26 -33.69 14.56
N VAL A 489 -7.56 -33.79 14.29
CA VAL A 489 -8.48 -32.65 14.30
C VAL A 489 -9.22 -32.63 15.64
N ILE A 490 -9.17 -31.53 16.38
CA ILE A 490 -9.66 -31.48 17.78
C ILE A 490 -10.76 -30.44 17.93
N ASP A 491 -11.79 -30.76 18.71
CA ASP A 491 -12.95 -29.87 18.99
C ASP A 491 -13.65 -29.45 17.68
N LEU A 492 -14.07 -30.46 16.92
CA LEU A 492 -14.73 -30.32 15.63
C LEU A 492 -16.24 -30.21 15.80
N THR A 493 -16.85 -29.17 15.22
CA THR A 493 -18.30 -29.10 15.01
C THR A 493 -18.60 -29.16 13.52
N VAL A 494 -19.44 -30.11 13.09
CA VAL A 494 -19.97 -30.20 11.71
C VAL A 494 -21.49 -30.20 11.77
N TRP A 495 -22.13 -29.17 11.23
CA TRP A 495 -23.58 -28.99 11.37
C TRP A 495 -24.21 -28.37 10.12
N GLY A 496 -25.35 -28.91 9.65
CA GLY A 496 -26.19 -28.26 8.64
C GLY A 496 -25.58 -28.14 7.23
N ASN A 497 -24.44 -28.78 6.96
CA ASN A 497 -23.81 -28.74 5.65
C ASN A 497 -24.58 -29.63 4.65
N ILE A 498 -24.71 -29.14 3.41
CA ILE A 498 -25.23 -29.87 2.27
C ILE A 498 -24.05 -30.35 1.45
N ILE A 499 -23.91 -31.66 1.27
CA ILE A 499 -22.84 -32.25 0.48
C ILE A 499 -23.49 -33.11 -0.61
N ASP A 500 -23.51 -32.55 -1.82
CA ASP A 500 -24.00 -33.19 -3.02
C ASP A 500 -22.81 -33.69 -3.84
N HIS A 501 -22.53 -34.99 -3.73
CA HIS A 501 -21.32 -35.60 -4.26
C HIS A 501 -21.67 -36.86 -5.06
N TRP A 502 -20.90 -37.13 -6.11
CA TRP A 502 -21.20 -38.16 -7.10
C TRP A 502 -21.01 -39.61 -6.60
N ASN A 503 -20.46 -39.78 -5.39
CA ASN A 503 -20.24 -41.09 -4.77
C ASN A 503 -20.63 -41.08 -3.27
N GLU A 504 -20.45 -42.22 -2.60
CA GLU A 504 -20.80 -42.41 -1.19
C GLU A 504 -19.90 -41.69 -0.19
N ASN A 505 -18.75 -41.17 -0.64
CA ASN A 505 -17.74 -40.51 0.18
C ASN A 505 -17.96 -38.99 0.27
N GLY A 506 -19.22 -38.53 0.36
CA GLY A 506 -19.54 -37.10 0.49
C GLY A 506 -18.84 -36.44 1.68
N LEU A 507 -19.07 -36.95 2.89
CA LEU A 507 -18.36 -36.54 4.12
C LEU A 507 -17.48 -37.68 4.61
N PHE A 508 -16.20 -37.40 4.84
CA PHE A 508 -15.27 -38.34 5.46
C PHE A 508 -14.55 -37.70 6.64
N ILE A 509 -14.73 -38.28 7.83
CA ILE A 509 -14.10 -37.84 9.08
C ILE A 509 -13.25 -38.97 9.63
N HIS A 510 -11.96 -38.71 9.89
CA HIS A 510 -11.07 -39.66 10.55
C HIS A 510 -10.03 -38.96 11.43
N ASN A 511 -9.57 -39.65 12.48
CA ASN A 511 -8.59 -39.10 13.45
C ASN A 511 -9.02 -37.72 13.97
N ALA A 512 -10.27 -37.65 14.43
CA ALA A 512 -10.89 -36.46 14.99
C ALA A 512 -11.35 -36.71 16.42
N VAL A 513 -11.15 -35.72 17.30
CA VAL A 513 -11.38 -35.80 18.75
C VAL A 513 -12.40 -34.73 19.15
N ASN A 514 -13.28 -35.08 20.10
CA ASN A 514 -14.38 -34.22 20.59
C ASN A 514 -15.28 -33.71 19.44
N VAL A 515 -15.71 -34.63 18.57
CA VAL A 515 -16.56 -34.31 17.43
C VAL A 515 -18.01 -34.10 17.88
N THR A 516 -18.59 -32.98 17.48
CA THR A 516 -20.02 -32.68 17.59
C THR A 516 -20.63 -32.65 16.19
N GLU A 517 -21.49 -33.61 15.88
CA GLU A 517 -22.19 -33.72 14.60
C GLU A 517 -23.68 -33.39 14.76
N GLY A 518 -24.24 -32.63 13.81
CA GLY A 518 -25.66 -32.28 13.79
C GLY A 518 -26.56 -33.24 13.01
N GLU A 519 -27.86 -33.24 13.32
CA GLU A 519 -28.87 -34.16 12.74
C GLU A 519 -29.12 -34.01 11.21
N ASN A 520 -28.54 -32.99 10.55
CA ASN A 520 -28.84 -32.61 9.17
C ASN A 520 -27.60 -32.56 8.24
N ILE A 521 -26.66 -33.49 8.37
CA ILE A 521 -25.65 -33.71 7.31
C ILE A 521 -26.34 -34.49 6.20
N LEU A 522 -26.78 -33.79 5.14
CA LEU A 522 -27.40 -34.39 3.98
C LEU A 522 -26.33 -34.73 2.96
N ASN A 523 -25.84 -35.97 2.99
CA ASN A 523 -25.17 -36.57 1.83
C ASN A 523 -26.26 -36.92 0.81
N ILE A 524 -26.45 -36.06 -0.18
CA ILE A 524 -27.33 -36.36 -1.30
C ILE A 524 -26.48 -37.19 -2.26
N ILE A 525 -26.67 -38.52 -2.23
CA ILE A 525 -26.12 -39.42 -3.25
C ILE A 525 -27.12 -39.41 -4.40
N GLU A 526 -27.02 -38.45 -5.31
CA GLU A 526 -27.76 -38.56 -6.57
C GLU A 526 -27.07 -39.57 -7.50
N ARG A 527 -27.88 -40.51 -8.02
CA ARG A 527 -27.47 -41.68 -8.82
C ARG A 527 -27.22 -41.36 -10.28
#